data_AF-A0A6B0Z2F8-F1
#
_entry.id   AF-A0A6B0Z2F8-F1
#
_cell.length_a   1.000
_cell.length_b   1.000
_cell.length_c   1.000
_cell.angle_alpha   90.00
_cell.angle_beta   90.00
_cell.angle_gamma   90.00
#
_symmetry.space_group_name_H-M   'P 1'
#
loop_
_entity.id
_entity.type
_entity.pdbx_description
1 polymer ?
#
loop_
_entity_poly.entity_id
_entity_poly.type
_entity_poly.pdbx_seq_one_letter_code
_entity_poly.pdbx_strand_id
1 'polypeptide(L)' 'MRDELGLTFPVAYGLTESEFEPLGGWWTTDHHGRYMQPVELLISRGGVVFGSMYASGPVGRMSVDEVLVAIKSRESRSR' A
#
# COMPACT_ATOMS: atom_id res chain seq x y z
N MET A 1 9.47 -8.21 17.27
CA MET A 1 8.28 -8.82 17.90
C MET A 1 7.32 -9.14 16.77
N ARG A 2 6.91 -10.40 16.63
CA ARG A 2 5.88 -10.80 15.66
C ARG A 2 4.51 -10.76 16.35
N ASP A 3 3.45 -10.42 15.63
CA ASP A 3 2.09 -10.57 16.14
C ASP A 3 1.64 -12.04 16.19
N GLU A 4 0.40 -12.29 16.57
CA GLU A 4 -0.19 -13.65 16.65
C GLU A 4 -0.25 -14.35 15.29
N LEU A 5 -0.20 -13.60 14.18
CA LEU A 5 -0.16 -14.10 12.81
C LEU A 5 1.28 -14.27 12.29
N GLY A 6 2.29 -13.98 13.12
CA GLY A 6 3.69 -14.08 12.74
C GLY A 6 4.21 -12.89 11.92
N LEU A 7 3.43 -11.81 11.77
CA LEU A 7 3.79 -10.63 11.00
C LEU A 7 4.70 -9.70 11.80
N THR A 8 5.63 -9.05 11.10
CA THR A 8 6.58 -8.09 11.70
C THR A 8 6.15 -6.63 11.50
N PHE A 9 4.95 -6.41 10.98
CA PHE A 9 4.39 -5.11 10.65
C PHE A 9 2.91 -5.06 11.08
N PRO A 10 2.39 -3.87 11.42
CA PRO A 10 0.98 -3.73 11.80
C PRO A 10 0.06 -3.97 10.60
N VAL A 11 -1.10 -4.57 10.86
CA VAL A 11 -2.18 -4.73 9.88
C VAL A 11 -3.42 -3.99 10.38
N ALA A 12 -3.91 -3.05 9.57
CA ALA A 12 -5.17 -2.37 9.82
C ALA A 12 -6.34 -3.21 9.28
N TYR A 13 -6.82 -4.15 10.10
CA TYR A 13 -7.98 -4.99 9.77
C TYR A 13 -9.30 -4.28 10.06
N GLY A 14 -10.29 -4.43 9.17
CA GLY A 14 -11.63 -3.88 9.36
C GLY A 14 -11.79 -2.39 8.99
N LEU A 15 -10.88 -1.84 8.19
CA LEU A 15 -10.99 -0.46 7.66
C LEU A 15 -12.35 -0.23 6.99
N THR A 16 -12.96 0.90 7.34
CA THR A 16 -14.20 1.40 6.71
C THR A 16 -13.90 2.13 5.41
N GLU A 17 -14.91 2.34 4.57
CA GLU A 17 -14.76 3.08 3.32
C GLU A 17 -14.26 4.51 3.56
N SER A 18 -14.79 5.19 4.59
CA SER A 18 -14.42 6.55 4.97
C SER A 18 -12.99 6.67 5.49
N GLU A 19 -12.44 5.61 6.08
CA GLU A 19 -11.03 5.59 6.51
C GLU A 19 -10.08 5.34 5.33
N PHE A 20 -10.56 4.68 4.28
CA PHE A 20 -9.79 4.38 3.08
C PHE A 20 -9.85 5.49 2.02
N GLU A 21 -10.96 6.24 1.94
CA GLU A 21 -11.17 7.33 0.98
C GLU A 21 -10.02 8.36 0.95
N PRO A 22 -9.41 8.79 2.09
CA PRO A 22 -8.27 9.71 2.07
C PRO A 22 -7.02 9.16 1.36
N LEU A 23 -6.92 7.85 1.18
CA LEU A 23 -5.82 7.21 0.44
C LEU A 23 -6.03 7.29 -1.09
N GLY A 24 -7.16 7.81 -1.56
CA GLY A 24 -7.47 7.97 -2.98
C GLY A 24 -7.86 6.68 -3.69
N GLY A 25 -8.06 5.59 -2.95
CA GLY A 25 -8.63 4.35 -3.48
C GLY A 25 -10.14 4.43 -3.61
N TRP A 26 -10.71 3.48 -4.35
CA TRP A 26 -12.15 3.41 -4.57
C TRP A 26 -12.65 1.98 -4.38
N TRP A 27 -13.93 1.88 -4.06
CA TRP A 27 -14.63 0.61 -3.97
C TRP A 27 -15.14 0.18 -5.34
N THR A 28 -15.06 -1.11 -5.61
CA THR A 28 -15.77 -1.70 -6.74
C THR A 28 -16.69 -2.80 -6.26
N THR A 29 -17.67 -3.14 -7.09
CA THR A 29 -18.42 -4.39 -6.99
C THR A 29 -18.45 -5.00 -8.38
N ASP A 30 -17.76 -6.11 -8.56
CA ASP A 30 -17.70 -6.84 -9.82
C ASP A 30 -17.81 -8.35 -9.58
N HIS A 31 -17.43 -9.15 -10.58
CA HIS A 31 -17.47 -10.62 -10.51
C HIS A 31 -16.51 -11.23 -9.46
N HIS A 32 -15.58 -10.46 -8.90
CA HIS A 32 -14.74 -10.83 -7.76
C HIS A 32 -15.32 -10.42 -6.40
N GLY A 33 -16.52 -9.81 -6.38
CA GLY A 33 -17.19 -9.35 -5.17
C GLY A 33 -17.00 -7.86 -4.92
N ARG A 34 -17.28 -7.42 -3.68
CA ARG A 34 -17.10 -6.03 -3.23
C ARG A 34 -15.79 -5.89 -2.49
N TYR A 35 -14.90 -5.04 -2.98
CA TYR A 35 -13.57 -4.84 -2.41
C TYR A 35 -13.04 -3.43 -2.72
N MET A 36 -12.06 -3.02 -1.91
CA MET A 36 -11.25 -1.83 -2.14
C MET A 36 -10.20 -2.14 -3.20
N GLN A 37 -10.07 -1.28 -4.20
CA GLN A 37 -8.99 -1.40 -5.17
C GLN A 37 -7.63 -1.21 -4.48
N PRO A 38 -6.61 -2.01 -4.84
CA PRO A 38 -5.29 -1.89 -4.23
C PRO A 38 -4.71 -0.49 -4.38
N VAL A 39 -4.29 0.07 -3.24
CA VAL A 39 -3.54 1.32 -3.14
C VAL A 39 -2.23 1.02 -2.42
N GLU A 40 -1.12 1.24 -3.11
CA GLU A 40 0.21 0.93 -2.61
C GLU A 40 1.04 2.22 -2.57
N LEU A 41 1.49 2.61 -1.38
CA LEU A 41 2.16 3.89 -1.15
C LEU A 41 3.57 3.69 -0.56
N LEU A 42 4.55 4.37 -1.13
CA LEU A 42 5.89 4.51 -0.55
C LEU A 42 6.00 5.87 0.13
N ILE A 43 6.15 5.85 1.45
CA ILE A 43 6.12 7.04 2.31
C ILE A 43 7.48 7.23 2.97
N SER A 44 8.03 8.43 2.87
CA SER A 44 9.29 8.79 3.54
C SER A 44 9.07 9.10 5.02
N ARG A 45 10.15 9.17 5.80
CA ARG A 45 10.10 9.49 7.24
C ARG A 45 9.36 10.80 7.57
N GLY A 46 9.35 11.77 6.64
CA GLY A 46 8.64 13.05 6.81
C GLY A 46 7.14 13.00 6.50
N GLY A 47 6.57 11.83 6.22
CA GLY A 47 5.17 11.69 5.83
C GLY A 47 4.90 12.04 4.36
N VAL A 48 5.94 12.25 3.55
CA VAL A 48 5.81 12.55 2.12
C VAL A 48 5.70 11.25 1.33
N VAL A 49 4.60 11.08 0.61
CA VAL A 49 4.44 10.04 -0.42
C VAL A 49 5.39 10.34 -1.57
N PHE A 50 6.32 9.43 -1.86
CA PHE A 50 7.30 9.59 -2.94
C PHE A 50 7.15 8.55 -4.06
N GLY A 51 6.28 7.58 -3.88
CA GLY A 51 5.84 6.63 -4.89
C GLY A 51 4.44 6.15 -4.56
N SER A 52 3.63 5.92 -5.59
CA SER A 52 2.28 5.39 -5.46
C SER A 52 1.97 4.47 -6.63
N MET A 53 1.15 3.45 -6.38
CA MET A 53 0.57 2.62 -7.40
C MET A 53 -0.89 2.31 -7.07
N TYR A 54 -1.71 2.34 -8.12
CA TYR A 54 -3.13 2.04 -8.08
C TYR A 54 -3.37 0.93 -9.10
N ALA A 55 -4.09 -0.11 -8.70
CA ALA A 55 -4.42 -1.22 -9.56
C ALA A 55 -5.92 -1.24 -9.86
N SER A 56 -6.28 -1.68 -11.07
CA SER A 56 -7.62 -2.16 -11.37
C SER A 56 -7.68 -3.68 -11.21
N GLY A 57 -8.68 -4.16 -10.47
CA GLY A 57 -8.84 -5.55 -10.05
C GLY A 57 -8.41 -5.80 -8.60
N PRO A 58 -8.68 -6.98 -8.04
CA PRO A 58 -8.48 -7.27 -6.61
C PRO A 58 -7.01 -7.51 -6.21
N VAL A 59 -6.08 -7.40 -7.16
CA VAL A 59 -4.68 -7.82 -6.96
C VAL A 59 -3.75 -6.63 -7.11
N GLY A 60 -2.96 -6.38 -6.07
CA GLY A 60 -1.89 -5.38 -6.05
C GLY A 60 -0.84 -5.64 -7.13
N ARG A 61 -0.07 -4.61 -7.47
CA ARG A 61 0.85 -4.66 -8.62
C ARG A 61 2.30 -4.47 -8.22
N MET A 62 2.58 -4.04 -6.99
CA MET A 62 3.94 -3.69 -6.57
C MET A 62 4.70 -4.92 -6.14
N SER A 63 5.75 -5.27 -6.87
CA SER A 63 6.66 -6.33 -6.45
C SER A 63 7.61 -5.86 -5.36
N VAL A 64 8.07 -6.80 -4.53
CA VAL A 64 9.03 -6.51 -3.46
C VAL A 64 10.34 -5.94 -4.02
N ASP A 65 10.81 -6.46 -5.16
CA ASP A 65 12.06 -6.01 -5.78
C ASP A 65 11.96 -4.55 -6.27
N GLU A 66 10.81 -4.16 -6.85
CA GLU A 66 10.56 -2.77 -7.26
C GLU A 66 10.56 -1.82 -6.06
N VAL A 67 9.92 -2.21 -4.94
CA VAL A 67 9.96 -1.43 -3.68
C VAL A 67 11.39 -1.23 -3.21
N LEU A 68 12.18 -2.30 -3.17
CA LEU A 68 13.56 -2.25 -2.70
C LEU A 68 14.43 -1.34 -3.59
N VAL A 69 14.27 -1.43 -4.91
CA VAL A 69 14.99 -0.55 -5.84
C VAL A 69 14.58 0.91 -5.65
N ALA A 70 13.28 1.20 -5.52
CA ALA A 70 12.78 2.55 -5.34
C ALA A 70 13.30 3.18 -4.04
N ILE A 71 13.23 2.45 -2.91
CA ILE A 71 13.75 2.91 -1.62
C ILE A 71 15.26 3.14 -1.68
N LYS A 72 16.04 2.15 -2.11
CA LYS A 72 17.51 2.26 -2.18
C LYS A 72 17.95 3.42 -3.06
N SER A 73 17.33 3.58 -4.23
CA SER A 73 17.64 4.66 -5.18
C SER A 73 17.32 6.04 -4.61
N ARG A 74 16.25 6.16 -3.81
CA ARG A 74 15.91 7.43 -3.14
C ARG A 74 16.93 7.74 -2.04
N GLU A 75 17.17 6.79 -1.15
CA GLU A 75 18.08 6.98 -0.01
C GLU A 75 19.52 7.29 -0.46
N SER A 76 19.96 6.75 -1.61
CA SER A 76 21.27 7.09 -2.17
C SER A 76 21.38 8.53 -2.69
N ARG A 77 20.25 9.15 -3.10
CA ARG A 77 20.19 10.53 -3.63
C ARG A 77 19.95 11.56 -2.53
N SER A 78 19.57 11.13 -1.33
CA SER A 78 19.37 11.99 -0.16
C SER A 78 20.64 12.13 0.70
N ARG A 79 21.76 11.56 0.24
CA ARG A 79 23.12 11.79 0.75
C ARG A 79 23.82 12.84 -0.09
#